data_AF-A0A942QK16-F1
#
_entry.id   AF-A0A942QK16-F1
#
_cell.length_a   1.000
_cell.length_b   1.000
_cell.length_c   1.000
_cell.angle_alpha   90.00
_cell.angle_beta   90.00
_cell.angle_gamma   90.00
#
_symmetry.space_group_name_H-M   'P 1'
#
loop_
_entity.id
_entity.type
_entity.pdbx_description
1 polymer ?
#
loop_
_entity_poly.entity_id
_entity_poly.type
_entity_poly.pdbx_seq_one_letter_code
_entity_poly.pdbx_strand_id
1 'polypeptide(L)'
;MTRFRELRRGRVRAARFSGISPSILIIALLIVAAVSVLGMRALLADNSEGEPAGVLESRIDADATPSARPDAMASAEGTAALAVEVPSVTGRAIEEAEAVLGAAGLVVQRVSATSSASFGSVVDQHPPAGSMLPSGGTVMLGVVGHGEAQLDLSGFIVCIDPGHQSRSDQSPEPIGPGANATKPRVLGGTTGVVTRIPEFEIALQISMNLKQRLEAAGIQVVMTRQTNDVNVSNAERARIANAAGADLFIRIHADGSPDSSISGVSTLYPGSNQWTAPIAQSSRRAAELIHLAVISSTGAVCRGTVARGDLSGFNHSQVPVALVESGFMSNPVEDRLLSSPHYQDKIAQGITEGIFAYFKEISR
;
A
#
# COMPACT_ATOMS: atom_id res chain seq x y z
N MET A 1 -38.45 37.81 -43.14
CA MET A 1 -38.41 38.32 -44.52
C MET A 1 -36.98 38.74 -44.85
N THR A 2 -36.40 38.16 -45.91
CA THR A 2 -35.25 38.68 -46.70
C THR A 2 -33.87 38.63 -45.98
N ARG A 3 -32.76 38.04 -46.48
CA ARG A 3 -32.33 37.58 -47.81
C ARG A 3 -31.09 36.66 -47.69
N PHE A 4 -30.96 35.75 -48.66
CA PHE A 4 -29.85 34.86 -49.00
C PHE A 4 -28.51 35.55 -49.35
N ARG A 5 -27.37 34.90 -49.05
CA ARG A 5 -26.30 34.48 -50.01
C ARG A 5 -25.08 33.82 -49.31
N GLU A 6 -24.83 32.54 -49.57
CA GLU A 6 -23.68 31.96 -50.35
C GLU A 6 -22.31 31.97 -49.63
N LEU A 7 -21.86 30.82 -49.10
CA LEU A 7 -20.98 29.81 -49.72
C LEU A 7 -19.52 30.27 -49.93
N ARG A 8 -18.60 29.73 -49.12
CA ARG A 8 -17.30 29.21 -49.61
C ARG A 8 -16.88 27.94 -48.86
N ARG A 9 -16.87 26.84 -49.61
CA ARG A 9 -16.29 25.54 -49.28
C ARG A 9 -14.76 25.65 -49.30
N GLY A 10 -14.11 25.33 -48.18
CA GLY A 10 -12.68 25.04 -48.13
C GLY A 10 -12.45 23.54 -48.30
N ARG A 11 -12.01 23.12 -49.50
CA ARG A 11 -11.45 21.79 -49.76
C ARG A 11 -10.11 21.67 -49.05
N VAL A 12 -9.98 20.77 -48.07
CA VAL A 12 -8.65 20.25 -47.69
C VAL A 12 -8.40 19.00 -48.54
N ARG A 13 -7.36 19.09 -49.38
CA ARG A 13 -6.88 17.99 -50.22
C ARG A 13 -6.24 16.94 -49.34
N ALA A 14 -6.65 15.68 -49.54
CA ALA A 14 -5.93 14.51 -49.09
C ALA A 14 -4.55 14.45 -49.77
N ALA A 15 -3.48 14.52 -48.98
CA ALA A 15 -2.15 14.15 -49.42
C ALA A 15 -1.99 12.63 -49.25
N ARG A 16 -1.88 11.92 -50.38
CA ARG A 16 -1.43 10.53 -50.44
C ARG A 16 0.07 10.53 -50.15
N PHE A 17 0.50 9.85 -49.10
CA PHE A 17 1.86 9.31 -49.00
C PHE A 17 1.78 7.81 -49.24
N SER A 18 2.25 7.42 -50.42
CA SER A 18 2.48 6.05 -50.83
C SER A 18 3.90 5.64 -50.45
N GLY A 19 4.03 4.49 -49.77
CA GLY A 19 5.22 3.66 -49.87
C GLY A 19 6.00 3.46 -48.57
N ILE A 20 5.55 2.53 -47.72
CA ILE A 20 6.44 1.62 -46.96
C ILE A 20 5.75 0.23 -46.92
N SER A 21 6.52 -0.80 -47.26
CA SER A 21 6.12 -2.20 -47.47
C SER A 21 5.81 -2.93 -46.14
N PRO A 22 4.89 -3.92 -46.09
CA PRO A 22 4.48 -4.59 -44.87
C PRO A 22 5.40 -5.80 -44.57
N SER A 23 6.57 -5.52 -44.00
CA SER A 23 7.42 -6.52 -43.36
C SER A 23 8.14 -5.82 -42.20
N ILE A 24 8.10 -6.39 -41.00
CA ILE A 24 8.58 -5.87 -39.69
C ILE A 24 7.45 -5.26 -38.84
N LEU A 25 6.53 -6.11 -38.39
CA LEU A 25 5.74 -5.88 -37.18
C LEU A 25 5.22 -7.21 -36.58
N ILE A 26 6.11 -8.17 -36.29
CA ILE A 26 5.82 -9.30 -35.41
C ILE A 26 7.11 -9.70 -34.67
N ILE A 27 7.51 -8.93 -33.65
CA ILE A 27 8.46 -9.39 -32.61
C ILE A 27 8.06 -8.70 -31.29
N ALA A 28 7.01 -9.21 -30.64
CA ALA A 28 6.74 -8.99 -29.21
C ALA A 28 5.59 -9.89 -28.72
N LEU A 29 5.65 -11.19 -29.00
CA LEU A 29 4.92 -12.24 -28.28
C LEU A 29 5.40 -13.59 -28.84
N LEU A 30 5.71 -14.55 -27.96
CA LEU A 30 6.20 -15.93 -28.22
C LEU A 30 7.71 -16.17 -28.01
N ILE A 31 8.19 -16.01 -26.77
CA ILE A 31 9.18 -16.94 -26.20
C ILE A 31 8.78 -17.28 -24.75
N VAL A 32 7.77 -18.14 -24.60
CA VAL A 32 7.63 -19.04 -23.44
C VAL A 32 7.03 -20.35 -23.96
N ALA A 33 7.89 -21.28 -24.37
CA ALA A 33 7.73 -22.74 -24.18
C ALA A 33 8.71 -23.54 -25.08
N ALA A 34 9.45 -24.45 -24.43
CA ALA A 34 10.07 -25.69 -24.94
C ALA A 34 11.36 -25.65 -25.80
N VAL A 35 12.51 -25.94 -25.14
CA VAL A 35 13.50 -27.01 -25.49
C VAL A 35 14.20 -27.41 -24.17
N SER A 36 13.78 -28.48 -23.50
CA SER A 36 14.31 -29.86 -23.53
C SER A 36 15.68 -30.09 -22.85
N VAL A 37 15.60 -30.69 -21.65
CA VAL A 37 16.36 -31.85 -21.15
C VAL A 37 17.72 -32.15 -21.80
N LEU A 38 18.81 -31.98 -21.05
CA LEU A 38 19.87 -32.99 -20.90
C LEU A 38 20.86 -32.58 -19.78
N GLY A 39 21.14 -33.47 -18.82
CA GLY A 39 22.26 -33.28 -17.89
C GLY A 39 22.09 -33.86 -16.50
N MET A 40 21.70 -35.14 -16.38
CA MET A 40 21.79 -35.89 -15.13
C MET A 40 23.14 -36.61 -15.04
N ARG A 41 23.91 -36.36 -13.98
CA ARG A 41 24.90 -37.27 -13.33
C ARG A 41 25.55 -36.52 -12.16
N ALA A 42 25.17 -36.83 -10.93
CA ALA A 42 25.73 -37.89 -10.06
C ALA A 42 27.02 -37.46 -9.33
N LEU A 43 26.91 -37.22 -8.02
CA LEU A 43 27.92 -37.68 -7.08
C LEU A 43 27.24 -38.06 -5.76
N LEU A 44 27.41 -39.34 -5.41
CA LEU A 44 27.09 -39.95 -4.14
C LEU A 44 28.15 -39.55 -3.10
N ALA A 45 27.74 -39.34 -1.86
CA ALA A 45 28.44 -39.91 -0.71
C ALA A 45 27.48 -39.97 0.48
N ASP A 46 27.13 -41.21 0.78
CA ASP A 46 26.52 -41.74 1.99
C ASP A 46 27.36 -41.41 3.24
N ASN A 47 26.68 -41.24 4.37
CA ASN A 47 27.11 -41.76 5.68
C ASN A 47 25.92 -41.66 6.65
N SER A 48 25.21 -42.78 6.74
CA SER A 48 24.64 -43.38 7.96
C SER A 48 25.61 -43.26 9.17
N GLU A 49 25.27 -43.28 10.47
CA GLU A 49 24.19 -43.81 11.31
C GLU A 49 24.10 -42.90 12.56
N GLY A 50 22.96 -42.73 13.25
CA GLY A 50 22.55 -43.64 14.33
C GLY A 50 21.80 -42.88 15.44
N GLU A 51 20.51 -43.16 15.59
CA GLU A 51 19.65 -42.95 16.78
C GLU A 51 19.95 -44.09 17.81
N PRO A 52 19.63 -44.00 19.12
CA PRO A 52 18.24 -43.79 19.55
C PRO A 52 17.94 -43.06 20.87
N ALA A 53 16.66 -42.66 20.94
CA ALA A 53 15.83 -42.31 22.08
C ALA A 53 16.01 -43.12 23.39
N GLY A 54 15.75 -42.45 24.52
CA GLY A 54 15.54 -43.04 25.84
C GLY A 54 14.57 -42.22 26.70
N VAL A 55 13.42 -42.82 26.99
CA VAL A 55 12.36 -42.41 27.93
C VAL A 55 12.67 -42.96 29.33
N LEU A 56 12.34 -42.25 30.43
CA LEU A 56 11.91 -42.78 31.76
C LEU A 56 11.69 -41.58 32.73
N GLU A 57 10.46 -41.20 33.07
CA GLU A 57 9.60 -41.67 34.18
C GLU A 57 9.99 -41.24 35.63
N SER A 58 9.12 -40.38 36.18
CA SER A 58 8.50 -40.31 37.54
C SER A 58 9.27 -40.68 38.83
N ARG A 59 9.09 -39.84 39.87
CA ARG A 59 8.57 -40.13 41.24
C ARG A 59 8.70 -38.86 42.12
N ILE A 60 7.60 -38.25 42.58
CA ILE A 60 6.90 -38.44 43.88
C ILE A 60 7.85 -38.29 45.09
N ASP A 61 7.64 -37.25 45.91
CA ASP A 61 7.26 -37.41 47.32
C ASP A 61 6.76 -36.10 47.93
N ALA A 62 5.61 -36.22 48.59
CA ALA A 62 4.98 -35.24 49.44
C ALA A 62 5.26 -35.63 50.89
N ASP A 63 5.50 -34.66 51.77
CA ASP A 63 5.22 -34.85 53.20
C ASP A 63 4.84 -33.52 53.87
N ALA A 64 4.02 -33.65 54.91
CA ALA A 64 3.06 -32.69 55.40
C ALA A 64 3.37 -32.20 56.84
N THR A 65 3.25 -30.88 57.05
CA THR A 65 2.69 -30.19 58.25
C THR A 65 3.45 -30.24 59.60
N PRO A 66 3.04 -29.47 60.64
CA PRO A 66 3.02 -28.00 60.73
C PRO A 66 3.61 -27.47 62.06
N SER A 67 3.99 -26.19 62.17
CA SER A 67 4.18 -25.57 63.50
C SER A 67 4.06 -24.05 63.52
N ALA A 68 3.07 -23.59 64.29
CA ALA A 68 2.95 -22.36 65.08
C ALA A 68 3.30 -20.97 64.48
N ARG A 69 2.27 -20.11 64.44
CA ARG A 69 2.38 -18.65 64.54
C ARG A 69 2.71 -18.24 65.99
N PRO A 70 3.27 -17.04 66.21
CA PRO A 70 2.37 -15.94 66.60
C PRO A 70 2.69 -14.61 65.91
N ASP A 71 1.61 -13.91 65.58
CA ASP A 71 1.42 -12.45 65.55
C ASP A 71 2.61 -11.54 65.22
N ALA A 72 2.61 -11.02 64.00
CA ALA A 72 3.28 -9.77 63.66
C ALA A 72 2.33 -8.86 62.88
N MET A 73 2.20 -7.64 63.38
CA MET A 73 1.41 -6.53 62.86
C MET A 73 1.60 -6.33 61.36
N ALA A 74 0.51 -6.33 60.62
CA ALA A 74 0.48 -5.77 59.27
C ALA A 74 0.59 -4.24 59.37
N SER A 75 1.79 -3.70 59.12
CA SER A 75 1.93 -2.36 58.56
C SER A 75 2.25 -2.52 57.09
N ALA A 76 1.34 -2.07 56.23
CA ALA A 76 1.46 -2.11 54.79
C ALA A 76 2.72 -1.36 54.33
N GLU A 77 3.74 -2.09 53.89
CA GLU A 77 4.75 -1.56 52.98
C GLU A 77 4.07 -1.37 51.63
N GLY A 78 3.73 -0.12 51.30
CA GLY A 78 3.35 0.23 49.95
C GLY A 78 4.53 -0.07 49.03
N THR A 79 4.34 -0.97 48.08
CA THR A 79 5.28 -1.18 46.97
C THR A 79 5.44 0.16 46.26
N ALA A 80 6.58 0.82 46.46
CA ALA A 80 6.92 2.02 45.70
C ALA A 80 6.85 1.66 44.21
N ALA A 81 5.94 2.31 43.47
CA ALA A 81 5.83 2.12 42.04
C ALA A 81 7.21 2.39 41.41
N LEU A 82 7.74 1.41 40.69
CA LEU A 82 9.05 1.55 40.03
C LEU A 82 9.02 2.81 39.16
N ALA A 83 9.93 3.73 39.45
CA ALA A 83 10.07 4.95 38.70
C ALA A 83 10.82 4.68 37.39
N VAL A 84 10.26 5.16 36.29
CA VAL A 84 10.74 5.06 34.92
C VAL A 84 11.22 6.45 34.50
N GLU A 85 12.40 6.51 33.90
CA GLU A 85 12.92 7.74 33.28
C GLU A 85 12.20 8.01 31.95
N VAL A 86 11.76 9.24 31.72
CA VAL A 86 11.05 9.65 30.49
C VAL A 86 12.04 9.80 29.32
N PRO A 87 11.92 8.99 28.25
CA PRO A 87 12.75 9.13 27.05
C PRO A 87 12.55 10.46 26.29
N SER A 88 13.57 10.86 25.52
CA SER A 88 13.48 12.00 24.59
C SER A 88 12.82 11.59 23.27
N VAL A 89 11.70 12.23 22.95
CA VAL A 89 10.89 11.97 21.77
C VAL A 89 10.53 13.23 20.95
N THR A 90 10.86 14.42 21.44
CA THR A 90 10.73 15.66 20.63
C THR A 90 11.51 15.55 19.32
N GLY A 91 10.88 15.92 18.22
CA GLY A 91 11.39 15.82 16.85
C GLY A 91 11.09 14.49 16.15
N ARG A 92 10.57 13.47 16.86
CA ARG A 92 10.17 12.19 16.26
C ARG A 92 8.76 12.26 15.67
N ALA A 93 8.45 11.32 14.78
CA ALA A 93 7.06 11.03 14.40
C ALA A 93 6.29 10.49 15.61
N ILE A 94 4.99 10.79 15.69
CA ILE A 94 4.15 10.43 16.83
C ILE A 94 4.10 8.91 17.07
N GLU A 95 4.10 8.10 16.02
CA GLU A 95 4.10 6.64 16.12
C GLU A 95 5.41 6.12 16.73
N GLU A 96 6.54 6.71 16.34
CA GLU A 96 7.84 6.38 16.90
C GLU A 96 7.94 6.81 18.37
N ALA A 97 7.43 8.00 18.68
CA ALA A 97 7.37 8.51 20.05
C ALA A 97 6.53 7.60 20.95
N GLU A 98 5.37 7.13 20.47
CA GLU A 98 4.50 6.22 21.20
C GLU A 98 5.13 4.85 21.41
N ALA A 99 5.82 4.31 20.41
CA ALA A 99 6.56 3.06 20.55
C ALA A 99 7.67 3.17 21.61
N VAL A 100 8.44 4.27 21.59
CA VAL A 100 9.54 4.52 22.55
C VAL A 100 9.01 4.68 23.97
N LEU A 101 7.96 5.49 24.16
CA LEU A 101 7.37 5.72 25.49
C LEU A 101 6.64 4.47 26.01
N GLY A 102 5.93 3.75 25.15
CA GLY A 102 5.27 2.49 25.48
C GLY A 102 6.26 1.41 25.91
N ALA A 103 7.42 1.31 25.24
CA ALA A 103 8.49 0.38 25.63
C ALA A 103 9.10 0.71 27.00
N ALA A 104 9.09 1.99 27.39
CA ALA A 104 9.46 2.41 28.75
C ALA A 104 8.37 2.13 29.79
N GLY A 105 7.17 1.70 29.39
CA GLY A 105 6.03 1.49 30.28
C GLY A 105 5.31 2.79 30.64
N LEU A 106 5.38 3.81 29.78
CA LEU A 106 4.69 5.10 29.94
C LEU A 106 3.48 5.17 29.02
N VAL A 107 2.47 5.92 29.43
CA VAL A 107 1.23 6.17 28.68
C VAL A 107 1.35 7.50 27.95
N VAL A 108 0.89 7.57 26.70
CA VAL A 108 0.95 8.79 25.89
C VAL A 108 -0.41 9.49 25.85
N GLN A 109 -0.41 10.79 26.10
CA GLN A 109 -1.55 11.66 25.80
C GLN A 109 -1.13 12.72 24.78
N ARG A 110 -1.92 12.90 23.73
CA ARG A 110 -1.62 13.86 22.67
C ARG A 110 -2.31 15.19 22.93
N VAL A 111 -1.61 16.29 22.62
CA VAL A 111 -2.15 17.65 22.58
C VAL A 111 -1.78 18.24 21.22
N SER A 112 -2.75 18.87 20.56
CA SER A 112 -2.46 19.56 19.29
C SER A 112 -1.58 20.79 19.54
N ALA A 113 -0.52 20.90 18.74
CA ALA A 113 0.39 22.04 18.73
C ALA A 113 0.43 22.66 17.33
N THR A 114 0.62 23.98 17.27
CA THR A 114 0.87 24.71 16.02
C THR A 114 2.37 24.91 15.86
N SER A 115 2.96 24.43 14.77
CA SER A 115 4.39 24.53 14.49
C SER A 115 4.66 24.48 12.97
N SER A 116 5.84 24.92 12.56
CA SER A 116 6.32 24.79 11.17
C SER A 116 6.97 23.44 10.87
N ALA A 117 7.05 22.53 11.86
CA ALA A 117 7.50 21.16 11.65
C ALA A 117 6.46 20.32 10.88
N SER A 118 6.87 19.13 10.43
CA SER A 118 6.00 18.23 9.67
C SER A 118 4.78 17.78 10.49
N PHE A 119 3.68 17.51 9.79
CA PHE A 119 2.47 16.94 10.40
C PHE A 119 2.79 15.65 11.14
N GLY A 120 2.18 15.44 12.32
CA GLY A 120 2.43 14.26 13.14
C GLY A 120 3.78 14.25 13.85
N SER A 121 4.62 15.28 13.69
CA SER A 121 5.85 15.41 14.48
C SER A 121 5.57 15.88 15.91
N VAL A 122 6.27 15.29 16.87
CA VAL A 122 6.29 15.77 18.25
C VAL A 122 7.14 17.03 18.33
N VAL A 123 6.54 18.13 18.77
CA VAL A 123 7.22 19.44 18.92
C VAL A 123 7.37 19.84 20.38
N ASP A 124 6.63 19.21 21.28
CA ASP A 124 6.75 19.41 22.72
C ASP A 124 6.48 18.11 23.48
N GLN A 125 7.08 17.96 24.65
CA GLN A 125 6.84 16.83 25.54
C GLN A 125 6.83 17.27 27.01
N HIS A 126 5.89 16.73 27.79
CA HIS A 126 5.79 16.98 29.22
C HIS A 126 5.38 15.72 29.98
N PRO A 127 6.09 15.31 31.06
CA PRO A 127 7.33 15.90 31.58
C PRO A 127 8.50 15.85 30.58
N PRO A 128 9.53 16.71 30.73
CA PRO A 128 10.67 16.71 29.83
C PRO A 128 11.48 15.42 29.96
N ALA A 129 12.29 15.13 28.94
CA ALA A 129 13.19 13.98 28.93
C ALA A 129 14.10 13.96 30.18
N GLY A 130 14.33 12.78 30.73
CA GLY A 130 15.09 12.59 31.97
C GLY A 130 14.28 12.77 33.26
N SER A 131 12.99 13.14 33.15
CA SER A 131 12.10 13.16 34.33
C SER A 131 11.79 11.75 34.81
N MET A 132 11.51 11.58 36.11
CA MET A 132 11.09 10.29 36.68
C MET A 132 9.57 10.25 36.87
N LEU A 133 8.91 9.26 36.29
CA LEU A 133 7.49 8.98 36.46
C LEU A 133 7.28 7.57 37.02
N PRO A 134 6.22 7.30 37.80
CA PRO A 134 5.87 5.92 38.12
C PRO A 134 5.58 5.13 36.82
N SER A 135 5.83 3.83 36.82
CA SER A 135 5.38 2.95 35.73
C SER A 135 3.87 3.14 35.47
N GLY A 136 3.47 3.26 34.21
CA GLY A 136 2.13 3.66 33.78
C GLY A 136 1.88 5.17 33.80
N GLY A 137 2.86 5.98 34.19
CA GLY A 137 2.78 7.44 34.21
C GLY A 137 2.58 8.03 32.81
N THR A 138 1.89 9.17 32.77
CA THR A 138 1.49 9.80 31.51
C THR A 138 2.52 10.83 31.03
N VAL A 139 2.85 10.78 29.75
CA VAL A 139 3.60 11.80 29.02
C VAL A 139 2.67 12.47 28.03
N MET A 140 2.50 13.78 28.17
CA MET A 140 1.79 14.63 27.23
C MET A 140 2.71 15.04 26.08
N LEU A 141 2.29 14.82 24.85
CA LEU A 141 3.03 15.22 23.65
C LEU A 141 2.29 16.32 22.91
N GLY A 142 2.94 17.45 22.71
CA GLY A 142 2.54 18.46 21.74
C GLY A 142 2.88 17.96 20.34
N VAL A 143 1.86 17.58 19.58
CA VAL A 143 2.02 17.03 18.22
C VAL A 143 1.54 18.08 17.24
N VAL A 144 2.30 18.33 16.17
CA VAL A 144 1.86 19.25 15.11
C VAL A 144 0.51 18.79 14.56
N GLY A 145 -0.53 19.52 14.96
CA GLY A 145 -1.89 19.35 14.50
C GLY A 145 -2.18 20.22 13.30
N HIS A 146 -3.38 20.11 12.74
CA HIS A 146 -3.82 20.96 11.64
C HIS A 146 -3.92 22.43 12.09
N GLY A 147 -2.91 23.23 11.76
CA GLY A 147 -2.90 24.70 11.92
C GLY A 147 -3.58 25.47 10.78
N GLU A 148 -4.24 24.78 9.86
CA GLU A 148 -5.20 25.33 8.89
C GLU A 148 -6.54 24.66 9.18
N ALA A 149 -7.68 25.32 8.87
CA ALA A 149 -9.00 24.70 8.94
C ALA A 149 -8.92 23.28 8.37
N GLN A 150 -9.11 22.28 9.23
CA GLN A 150 -8.96 20.88 8.88
C GLN A 150 -9.88 20.63 7.69
N LEU A 151 -9.31 20.22 6.56
CA LEU A 151 -10.08 19.84 5.40
C LEU A 151 -11.09 18.80 5.89
N ASP A 152 -12.38 19.12 5.80
CA ASP A 152 -13.42 18.17 6.15
C ASP A 152 -13.42 17.09 5.09
N LEU A 153 -12.90 15.92 5.46
CA LEU A 153 -12.75 14.79 4.58
C LEU A 153 -13.97 13.85 4.60
N SER A 154 -14.96 14.12 5.46
CA SER A 154 -16.10 13.21 5.71
C SER A 154 -17.06 13.05 4.53
N GLY A 155 -17.00 13.95 3.55
CA GLY A 155 -17.78 13.87 2.32
C GLY A 155 -17.11 13.08 1.18
N PHE A 156 -15.84 12.71 1.31
CA PHE A 156 -15.11 12.03 0.24
C PHE A 156 -15.26 10.51 0.31
N ILE A 157 -15.35 9.90 -0.87
CA ILE A 157 -15.37 8.45 -1.06
C ILE A 157 -14.11 8.02 -1.81
N VAL A 158 -13.30 7.15 -1.22
CA VAL A 158 -12.16 6.51 -1.89
C VAL A 158 -12.48 5.04 -2.13
N CYS A 159 -12.38 4.60 -3.39
CA CYS A 159 -12.39 3.19 -3.71
C CYS A 159 -10.96 2.65 -3.74
N ILE A 160 -10.67 1.62 -2.96
CA ILE A 160 -9.37 0.94 -2.92
C ILE A 160 -9.48 -0.41 -3.64
N ASP A 161 -8.57 -0.66 -4.57
CA ASP A 161 -8.42 -1.90 -5.32
C ASP A 161 -7.11 -2.61 -4.95
N PRO A 162 -7.16 -3.62 -4.07
CA PRO A 162 -6.06 -4.53 -3.94
C PRO A 162 -5.92 -5.36 -5.23
N GLY A 163 -4.84 -5.15 -5.97
CA GLY A 163 -4.55 -5.82 -7.24
C GLY A 163 -4.64 -7.34 -7.14
N HIS A 164 -4.99 -7.98 -8.25
CA HIS A 164 -5.04 -9.45 -8.37
C HIS A 164 -5.99 -10.15 -7.39
N GLN A 165 -5.93 -11.48 -7.36
CA GLN A 165 -6.70 -12.39 -6.52
C GLN A 165 -6.04 -13.78 -6.54
N SER A 166 -6.45 -14.70 -5.66
CA SER A 166 -5.81 -16.02 -5.49
C SER A 166 -5.85 -16.90 -6.75
N ARG A 167 -6.86 -16.71 -7.61
CA ARG A 167 -7.04 -17.45 -8.86
C ARG A 167 -7.20 -16.50 -10.03
N SER A 168 -6.36 -16.62 -11.06
CA SER A 168 -6.56 -15.86 -12.30
C SER A 168 -7.85 -16.28 -13.01
N ASP A 169 -8.46 -15.34 -13.73
CA ASP A 169 -9.55 -15.60 -14.68
C ASP A 169 -9.10 -15.09 -16.04
N GLN A 170 -8.71 -16.04 -16.91
CA GLN A 170 -8.21 -15.74 -18.25
C GLN A 170 -9.32 -15.64 -19.30
N SER A 171 -10.59 -15.80 -18.91
CA SER A 171 -11.68 -15.58 -19.85
C SER A 171 -11.68 -14.11 -20.31
N PRO A 172 -12.07 -13.84 -21.57
CA PRO A 172 -11.92 -12.52 -22.16
C PRO A 172 -12.92 -11.50 -21.59
N GLU A 173 -12.45 -10.29 -21.30
CA GLU A 173 -13.26 -9.09 -21.10
C GLU A 173 -12.90 -8.01 -22.14
N PRO A 174 -13.82 -7.12 -22.52
CA PRO A 174 -13.51 -5.97 -23.36
C PRO A 174 -12.43 -5.07 -22.75
N ILE A 175 -11.47 -4.61 -23.56
CA ILE A 175 -10.40 -3.70 -23.10
C ILE A 175 -10.90 -2.33 -22.63
N GLY A 176 -12.15 -1.99 -22.95
CA GLY A 176 -12.88 -0.77 -22.56
C GLY A 176 -14.36 -0.88 -22.97
N PRO A 177 -15.24 0.01 -22.48
CA PRO A 177 -16.66 0.01 -22.85
C PRO A 177 -16.89 0.01 -24.38
N GLY A 178 -17.64 -0.98 -24.88
CA GLY A 178 -17.96 -1.11 -26.30
C GLY A 178 -16.82 -1.60 -27.22
N ALA A 179 -15.67 -2.00 -26.67
CA ALA A 179 -14.57 -2.53 -27.47
C ALA A 179 -14.83 -3.96 -27.96
N ASN A 180 -14.49 -4.26 -29.22
CA ASN A 180 -14.42 -5.64 -29.72
C ASN A 180 -13.15 -6.37 -29.26
N ALA A 181 -12.06 -5.62 -29.06
CA ALA A 181 -10.81 -6.18 -28.55
C ALA A 181 -10.97 -6.58 -27.08
N THR A 182 -10.42 -7.73 -26.72
CA THR A 182 -10.53 -8.29 -25.37
C THR A 182 -9.17 -8.61 -24.77
N LYS A 183 -9.11 -8.70 -23.45
CA LYS A 183 -7.96 -9.21 -22.68
C LYS A 183 -8.45 -10.09 -21.52
N PRO A 184 -7.56 -10.86 -20.84
CA PRO A 184 -7.92 -11.60 -19.64
C PRO A 184 -8.59 -10.72 -18.58
N ARG A 185 -9.66 -11.23 -17.95
CA ARG A 185 -10.39 -10.55 -16.86
C ARG A 185 -9.49 -10.14 -15.69
N VAL A 186 -8.61 -11.02 -15.25
CA VAL A 186 -7.63 -10.74 -14.19
C VAL A 186 -6.51 -11.79 -14.21
N LEU A 187 -5.26 -11.34 -14.10
CA LEU A 187 -4.08 -12.20 -14.00
C LEU A 187 -3.73 -12.49 -12.53
N GLY A 188 -2.88 -13.49 -12.29
CA GLY A 188 -2.49 -13.90 -10.93
C GLY A 188 -1.50 -12.94 -10.23
N GLY A 189 -0.88 -12.03 -10.97
CA GLY A 189 0.19 -11.17 -10.46
C GLY A 189 1.55 -11.87 -10.45
N THR A 190 2.54 -11.19 -9.89
CA THR A 190 3.88 -11.74 -9.64
C THR A 190 3.96 -12.44 -8.26
N THR A 191 5.12 -13.01 -7.94
CA THR A 191 5.41 -13.64 -6.65
C THR A 191 6.80 -13.23 -6.18
N GLY A 192 6.96 -12.98 -4.88
CA GLY A 192 8.23 -12.66 -4.25
C GLY A 192 9.29 -13.72 -4.55
N VAL A 193 10.45 -13.30 -5.07
CA VAL A 193 11.52 -14.23 -5.47
C VAL A 193 12.16 -14.96 -4.28
N VAL A 194 12.15 -14.32 -3.10
CA VAL A 194 12.67 -14.83 -1.82
C VAL A 194 11.55 -15.33 -0.92
N THR A 195 10.58 -14.47 -0.61
CA THR A 195 9.54 -14.73 0.40
C THR A 195 8.50 -15.72 -0.09
N ARG A 196 8.34 -15.83 -1.42
CA ARG A 196 7.30 -16.60 -2.11
C ARG A 196 5.88 -16.14 -1.80
N ILE A 197 5.71 -14.97 -1.19
CA ILE A 197 4.40 -14.35 -0.99
C ILE A 197 3.90 -13.85 -2.35
N PRO A 198 2.65 -14.16 -2.74
CA PRO A 198 2.09 -13.70 -4.00
C PRO A 198 1.70 -12.21 -3.91
N GLU A 199 1.75 -11.52 -5.05
CA GLU A 199 1.44 -10.09 -5.15
C GLU A 199 0.06 -9.73 -4.58
N PHE A 200 -0.96 -10.56 -4.85
CA PHE A 200 -2.32 -10.31 -4.37
C PHE A 200 -2.40 -10.21 -2.84
N GLU A 201 -1.49 -10.87 -2.12
CA GLU A 201 -1.48 -10.87 -0.66
C GLU A 201 -0.83 -9.59 -0.13
N ILE A 202 0.32 -9.20 -0.70
CA ILE A 202 0.97 -7.91 -0.41
C ILE A 202 0.04 -6.73 -0.72
N ALA A 203 -0.59 -6.75 -1.90
CA ALA A 203 -1.53 -5.72 -2.31
C ALA A 203 -2.71 -5.59 -1.33
N LEU A 204 -3.26 -6.72 -0.85
CA LEU A 204 -4.34 -6.71 0.15
C LEU A 204 -3.87 -6.16 1.49
N GLN A 205 -2.70 -6.57 1.98
CA GLN A 205 -2.15 -6.11 3.26
C GLN A 205 -1.95 -4.58 3.27
N ILE A 206 -1.29 -4.03 2.24
CA ILE A 206 -1.10 -2.57 2.09
C ILE A 206 -2.47 -1.86 2.00
N SER A 207 -3.40 -2.44 1.25
CA SER A 207 -4.75 -1.86 1.08
C SER A 207 -5.55 -1.82 2.38
N MET A 208 -5.39 -2.80 3.27
CA MET A 208 -6.05 -2.82 4.58
C MET A 208 -5.46 -1.77 5.52
N ASN A 209 -4.14 -1.56 5.48
CA ASN A 209 -3.49 -0.47 6.22
C ASN A 209 -3.99 0.90 5.70
N LEU A 210 -4.08 1.05 4.38
CA LEU A 210 -4.62 2.27 3.76
C LEU A 210 -6.08 2.51 4.16
N LYS A 211 -6.93 1.49 4.09
CA LYS A 211 -8.33 1.55 4.52
C LYS A 211 -8.45 2.10 5.94
N GLN A 212 -7.70 1.53 6.89
CA GLN A 212 -7.74 1.96 8.29
C GLN A 212 -7.34 3.44 8.43
N ARG A 213 -6.30 3.88 7.72
CA ARG A 213 -5.83 5.27 7.75
C ARG A 213 -6.85 6.26 7.18
N LEU A 214 -7.49 5.91 6.05
CA LEU A 214 -8.50 6.77 5.43
C LEU A 214 -9.78 6.85 6.27
N GLU A 215 -10.27 5.72 6.81
CA GLU A 215 -11.44 5.69 7.69
C GLU A 215 -11.20 6.48 8.99
N ALA A 216 -10.00 6.38 9.56
CA ALA A 216 -9.62 7.18 10.73
C ALA A 216 -9.60 8.70 10.45
N ALA A 217 -9.41 9.09 9.19
CA ALA A 217 -9.50 10.48 8.74
C ALA A 217 -10.92 10.91 8.33
N GLY A 218 -11.91 10.04 8.49
CA GLY A 218 -13.32 10.30 8.18
C GLY A 218 -13.71 10.01 6.73
N ILE A 219 -12.79 9.59 5.86
CA ILE A 219 -13.10 9.25 4.47
C ILE A 219 -13.89 7.94 4.41
N GLN A 220 -14.95 7.93 3.60
CA GLN A 220 -15.66 6.69 3.30
C GLN A 220 -14.83 5.81 2.36
N VAL A 221 -14.57 4.56 2.75
CA VAL A 221 -13.77 3.62 1.95
C VAL A 221 -14.63 2.53 1.35
N VAL A 222 -14.47 2.29 0.05
CA VAL A 222 -15.06 1.16 -0.68
C VAL A 222 -13.94 0.23 -1.17
N MET A 223 -13.96 -1.03 -0.76
CA MET A 223 -12.97 -2.02 -1.21
C MET A 223 -13.50 -2.81 -2.40
N THR A 224 -12.69 -3.02 -3.44
CA THR A 224 -13.08 -3.94 -4.54
C THR A 224 -13.03 -5.41 -4.12
N ARG A 225 -12.18 -5.73 -3.13
CA ARG A 225 -12.13 -7.02 -2.43
C ARG A 225 -11.54 -6.85 -1.03
N GLN A 226 -11.93 -7.73 -0.10
CA GLN A 226 -11.38 -7.81 1.26
C GLN A 226 -10.73 -9.16 1.57
N THR A 227 -10.86 -10.13 0.66
CA THR A 227 -10.25 -11.46 0.75
C THR A 227 -9.51 -11.75 -0.55
N ASN A 228 -8.71 -12.82 -0.54
CA ASN A 228 -7.97 -13.28 -1.73
C ASN A 228 -8.80 -14.23 -2.60
N ASP A 229 -9.75 -14.96 -2.02
CA ASP A 229 -10.63 -15.90 -2.74
C ASP A 229 -11.87 -15.18 -3.26
N VAL A 230 -11.69 -14.50 -4.39
CA VAL A 230 -12.74 -13.77 -5.11
C VAL A 230 -12.58 -14.03 -6.60
N ASN A 231 -13.63 -13.74 -7.39
CA ASN A 231 -13.51 -13.63 -8.83
C ASN A 231 -14.06 -12.30 -9.33
N VAL A 232 -13.18 -11.29 -9.41
CA VAL A 232 -13.55 -9.92 -9.82
C VAL A 232 -12.59 -9.43 -10.92
N SER A 233 -13.13 -9.15 -12.10
CA SER A 233 -12.35 -8.64 -13.24
C SER A 233 -11.87 -7.20 -13.05
N ASN A 234 -10.92 -6.77 -13.87
CA ASN A 234 -10.50 -5.36 -13.88
C ASN A 234 -11.65 -4.41 -14.26
N ALA A 235 -12.52 -4.79 -15.20
CA ALA A 235 -13.71 -3.99 -15.52
C ALA A 235 -14.73 -3.96 -14.37
N GLU A 236 -14.89 -5.05 -13.61
CA GLU A 236 -15.76 -5.08 -12.43
C GLU A 236 -15.22 -4.21 -11.30
N ARG A 237 -13.90 -4.23 -11.05
CA ARG A 237 -13.22 -3.35 -10.08
C ARG A 237 -13.47 -1.87 -10.38
N ALA A 238 -13.31 -1.47 -11.63
CA ALA A 238 -13.63 -0.10 -12.06
C ALA A 238 -15.14 0.22 -11.90
N ARG A 239 -16.02 -0.72 -12.21
CA ARG A 239 -17.47 -0.53 -12.01
C ARG A 239 -17.88 -0.42 -10.55
N ILE A 240 -17.18 -1.08 -9.62
CA ILE A 240 -17.39 -0.89 -8.17
C ILE A 240 -17.09 0.57 -7.80
N ALA A 241 -15.95 1.11 -8.24
CA ALA A 241 -15.59 2.50 -7.98
C ALA A 241 -16.60 3.49 -8.59
N ASN A 242 -17.03 3.24 -9.83
CA ASN A 242 -18.04 4.07 -10.50
C ASN A 242 -19.38 4.03 -9.78
N ALA A 243 -19.85 2.85 -9.38
CA ALA A 243 -21.13 2.66 -8.71
C ALA A 243 -21.15 3.28 -7.30
N ALA A 244 -20.01 3.32 -6.64
CA ALA A 244 -19.85 4.02 -5.37
C ALA A 244 -19.87 5.55 -5.50
N GLY A 245 -19.74 6.09 -6.72
CA GLY A 245 -19.52 7.53 -6.92
C GLY A 245 -18.21 7.99 -6.29
N ALA A 246 -17.17 7.16 -6.32
CA ALA A 246 -15.90 7.46 -5.66
C ALA A 246 -15.25 8.73 -6.24
N ASP A 247 -14.73 9.60 -5.37
CA ASP A 247 -13.96 10.78 -5.77
C ASP A 247 -12.56 10.40 -6.28
N LEU A 248 -12.08 9.22 -5.85
CA LEU A 248 -10.79 8.67 -6.27
C LEU A 248 -10.79 7.15 -6.18
N PHE A 249 -10.26 6.51 -7.22
CA PHE A 249 -10.03 5.08 -7.30
C PHE A 249 -8.53 4.77 -7.22
N ILE A 250 -8.08 4.09 -6.16
CA ILE A 250 -6.67 3.78 -5.91
C ILE A 250 -6.43 2.28 -6.03
N ARG A 251 -5.56 1.91 -6.95
CA ARG A 251 -5.17 0.51 -7.18
C ARG A 251 -3.78 0.28 -6.61
N ILE A 252 -3.61 -0.80 -5.84
CA ILE A 252 -2.34 -1.14 -5.20
C ILE A 252 -1.81 -2.44 -5.82
N HIS A 253 -0.59 -2.38 -6.31
CA HIS A 253 0.13 -3.47 -6.96
C HIS A 253 1.59 -3.52 -6.49
N ALA A 254 2.29 -4.59 -6.87
CA ALA A 254 3.75 -4.66 -6.80
C ALA A 254 4.28 -5.31 -8.08
N ASP A 255 5.31 -4.70 -8.65
CA ASP A 255 5.79 -5.00 -9.99
C ASP A 255 6.69 -6.25 -10.01
N GLY A 256 6.93 -6.76 -11.22
CA GLY A 256 7.85 -7.85 -11.50
C GLY A 256 8.62 -7.60 -12.79
N SER A 257 9.93 -7.78 -12.75
CA SER A 257 10.83 -7.63 -13.89
C SER A 257 11.67 -8.89 -14.10
N PRO A 258 11.96 -9.29 -15.36
CA PRO A 258 12.98 -10.28 -15.65
C PRO A 258 14.38 -9.88 -15.17
N ASP A 259 14.64 -8.57 -15.06
CA ASP A 259 15.86 -8.02 -14.45
C ASP A 259 15.62 -7.80 -12.95
N SER A 260 16.24 -8.65 -12.13
CA SER A 260 16.13 -8.64 -10.67
C SER A 260 16.87 -7.49 -9.99
N SER A 261 17.64 -6.67 -10.73
CA SER A 261 18.30 -5.47 -10.20
C SER A 261 17.37 -4.26 -10.14
N ILE A 262 16.28 -4.27 -10.91
CA ILE A 262 15.32 -3.17 -10.96
C ILE A 262 14.65 -3.01 -9.59
N SER A 263 14.52 -1.77 -9.15
CA SER A 263 13.82 -1.41 -7.92
C SER A 263 13.13 -0.06 -8.03
N GLY A 264 12.27 0.23 -7.05
CA GLY A 264 11.63 1.51 -6.86
C GLY A 264 10.12 1.49 -7.12
N VAL A 265 9.49 2.58 -6.72
CA VAL A 265 8.05 2.80 -6.87
C VAL A 265 7.79 3.51 -8.20
N SER A 266 6.72 3.12 -8.89
CA SER A 266 6.11 3.91 -9.97
C SER A 266 4.62 4.10 -9.73
N THR A 267 4.03 5.17 -10.28
CA THR A 267 2.59 5.39 -10.16
C THR A 267 1.98 5.60 -11.54
N LEU A 268 1.08 4.70 -11.93
CA LEU A 268 0.46 4.69 -13.23
C LEU A 268 -0.86 5.47 -13.20
N TYR A 269 -1.20 6.12 -14.32
CA TYR A 269 -2.47 6.82 -14.51
C TYR A 269 -2.97 6.61 -15.96
N PRO A 270 -4.28 6.78 -16.23
CA PRO A 270 -4.82 6.70 -17.57
C PRO A 270 -4.25 7.79 -18.48
N GLY A 271 -3.61 7.38 -19.58
CA GLY A 271 -3.41 8.27 -20.73
C GLY A 271 -4.76 8.61 -21.35
N SER A 272 -4.89 9.82 -21.91
CA SER A 272 -6.14 10.27 -22.54
C SER A 272 -6.46 9.43 -23.79
N ASN A 273 -7.62 8.78 -23.79
CA ASN A 273 -8.17 8.02 -24.92
C ASN A 273 -9.71 8.17 -24.97
N GLN A 274 -10.37 7.43 -25.87
CA GLN A 274 -11.82 7.53 -26.06
C GLN A 274 -12.67 7.22 -24.82
N TRP A 275 -12.14 6.50 -23.83
CA TRP A 275 -12.83 6.18 -22.58
C TRP A 275 -12.38 7.07 -21.42
N THR A 276 -11.09 7.36 -21.35
CA THR A 276 -10.46 7.99 -20.17
C THR A 276 -10.27 9.50 -20.30
N ALA A 277 -10.55 10.10 -21.46
CA ALA A 277 -10.39 11.54 -21.67
C ALA A 277 -11.03 12.41 -20.56
N PRO A 278 -12.22 12.11 -20.03
CA PRO A 278 -12.83 12.90 -18.95
C PRO A 278 -12.07 12.86 -17.61
N ILE A 279 -11.31 11.78 -17.35
CA ILE A 279 -10.64 11.55 -16.06
C ILE A 279 -9.12 11.68 -16.15
N ALA A 280 -8.54 11.81 -17.35
CA ALA A 280 -7.09 11.72 -17.55
C ALA A 280 -6.31 12.79 -16.77
N GLN A 281 -6.82 14.03 -16.74
CA GLN A 281 -6.14 15.14 -16.04
C GLN A 281 -6.19 14.99 -14.52
N SER A 282 -7.37 14.72 -13.96
CA SER A 282 -7.55 14.52 -12.51
C SER A 282 -6.81 13.28 -12.02
N SER A 283 -6.83 12.19 -12.80
CA SER A 283 -6.08 10.96 -12.52
C SER A 283 -4.57 11.19 -12.52
N ARG A 284 -4.06 11.93 -13.51
CA ARG A 284 -2.65 12.32 -13.55
C ARG A 284 -2.27 13.13 -12.32
N ARG A 285 -3.10 14.10 -11.92
CA ARG A 285 -2.81 14.95 -10.77
C ARG A 285 -2.79 14.15 -9.47
N ALA A 286 -3.76 13.27 -9.27
CA ALA A 286 -3.79 12.35 -8.13
C ALA A 286 -2.53 11.46 -8.11
N ALA A 287 -2.16 10.88 -9.25
CA ALA A 287 -0.96 10.04 -9.36
C ALA A 287 0.33 10.81 -9.02
N GLU A 288 0.49 12.06 -9.46
CA GLU A 288 1.66 12.88 -9.15
C GLU A 288 1.79 13.18 -7.64
N LEU A 289 0.69 13.54 -6.99
CA LEU A 289 0.66 13.84 -5.54
C LEU A 289 0.89 12.59 -4.70
N ILE A 290 0.23 11.48 -5.04
CA ILE A 290 0.43 10.18 -4.39
C ILE A 290 1.85 9.69 -4.56
N HIS A 291 2.39 9.77 -5.77
CA HIS A 291 3.76 9.33 -6.04
C HIS A 291 4.77 10.08 -5.17
N LEU A 292 4.68 11.43 -5.15
CA LEU A 292 5.58 12.26 -4.37
C LEU A 292 5.54 11.91 -2.86
N ALA A 293 4.34 11.74 -2.31
CA ALA A 293 4.16 11.40 -0.90
C ALA A 293 4.66 9.98 -0.57
N VAL A 294 4.42 9.00 -1.45
CA VAL A 294 4.97 7.64 -1.29
C VAL A 294 6.49 7.66 -1.30
N ILE A 295 7.14 8.37 -2.24
CA ILE A 295 8.60 8.51 -2.25
C ILE A 295 9.12 9.17 -0.97
N SER A 296 8.47 10.24 -0.52
CA SER A 296 8.84 10.92 0.73
C SER A 296 8.75 10.02 1.96
N SER A 297 7.68 9.22 2.07
CA SER A 297 7.46 8.34 3.23
C SER A 297 8.37 7.09 3.18
N THR A 298 8.56 6.52 1.99
CA THR A 298 9.27 5.24 1.84
C THR A 298 10.79 5.39 1.70
N GLY A 299 11.27 6.48 1.11
CA GLY A 299 12.65 6.61 0.66
C GLY A 299 12.99 5.70 -0.53
N ALA A 300 11.99 5.12 -1.19
CA ALA A 300 12.18 4.23 -2.33
C ALA A 300 12.82 4.94 -3.52
N VAL A 301 13.42 4.16 -4.44
CA VAL A 301 13.88 4.69 -5.72
C VAL A 301 12.68 5.28 -6.48
N CYS A 302 12.80 6.56 -6.87
CA CYS A 302 11.75 7.28 -7.58
C CYS A 302 11.78 6.93 -9.07
N ARG A 303 10.76 6.22 -9.56
CA ARG A 303 10.59 5.90 -10.99
C ARG A 303 9.57 6.81 -11.70
N GLY A 304 8.94 7.72 -10.96
CA GLY A 304 8.00 8.70 -11.48
C GLY A 304 6.61 8.16 -11.80
N THR A 305 5.83 9.00 -12.46
CA THR A 305 4.46 8.69 -12.90
C THR A 305 4.41 8.33 -14.39
N VAL A 306 3.60 7.33 -14.77
CA VAL A 306 3.55 6.82 -16.15
C VAL A 306 2.11 6.76 -16.67
N ALA A 307 1.86 7.38 -17.83
CA ALA A 307 0.58 7.27 -18.53
C ALA A 307 0.42 5.89 -19.19
N ARG A 308 -0.76 5.28 -19.05
CA ARG A 308 -1.10 3.96 -19.63
C ARG A 308 -2.44 3.98 -20.35
N GLY A 309 -2.54 3.30 -21.50
CA GLY A 309 -3.78 3.16 -22.28
C GLY A 309 -4.28 1.73 -22.42
N ASP A 310 -3.51 0.76 -21.90
CA ASP A 310 -3.67 -0.68 -22.12
C ASP A 310 -4.35 -1.42 -20.94
N LEU A 311 -4.68 -0.70 -19.86
CA LEU A 311 -5.25 -1.27 -18.64
C LEU A 311 -6.79 -1.19 -18.68
N SER A 312 -7.49 -2.33 -18.71
CA SER A 312 -8.95 -2.37 -18.69
C SER A 312 -9.53 -1.71 -17.43
N GLY A 313 -8.87 -1.85 -16.28
CA GLY A 313 -9.28 -1.16 -15.05
C GLY A 313 -9.25 0.36 -15.15
N PHE A 314 -8.39 0.93 -16.01
CA PHE A 314 -8.41 2.36 -16.31
C PHE A 314 -9.49 2.70 -17.34
N ASN A 315 -9.55 1.94 -18.44
CA ASN A 315 -10.48 2.21 -19.54
C ASN A 315 -11.96 2.04 -19.15
N HIS A 316 -12.28 1.28 -18.10
CA HIS A 316 -13.64 1.16 -17.57
C HIS A 316 -13.94 2.14 -16.41
N SER A 317 -12.96 2.91 -15.95
CA SER A 317 -13.17 3.90 -14.89
C SER A 317 -13.86 5.16 -15.43
N GLN A 318 -14.83 5.66 -14.67
CA GLN A 318 -15.50 6.95 -14.89
C GLN A 318 -15.13 7.97 -13.81
N VAL A 319 -14.37 7.54 -12.80
CA VAL A 319 -13.84 8.36 -11.71
C VAL A 319 -12.31 8.48 -11.83
N PRO A 320 -11.67 9.51 -11.24
CA PRO A 320 -10.21 9.64 -11.24
C PRO A 320 -9.54 8.37 -10.68
N VAL A 321 -8.49 7.88 -11.33
CA VAL A 321 -7.83 6.62 -10.95
C VAL A 321 -6.31 6.68 -11.01
N ALA A 322 -5.64 6.17 -9.98
CA ALA A 322 -4.20 5.95 -9.96
C ALA A 322 -3.86 4.51 -9.53
N LEU A 323 -2.75 3.97 -10.03
CA LEU A 323 -2.24 2.65 -9.66
C LEU A 323 -0.81 2.80 -9.12
N VAL A 324 -0.57 2.37 -7.89
CA VAL A 324 0.76 2.39 -7.27
C VAL A 324 1.41 1.02 -7.46
N GLU A 325 2.50 0.98 -8.22
CA GLU A 325 3.44 -0.14 -8.25
C GLU A 325 4.43 0.05 -7.11
N SER A 326 4.22 -0.67 -6.00
CA SER A 326 4.81 -0.35 -4.69
C SER A 326 6.31 -0.71 -4.56
N GLY A 327 6.88 -1.38 -5.57
CA GLY A 327 8.23 -1.94 -5.61
C GLY A 327 8.25 -3.20 -6.48
N PHE A 328 9.42 -3.82 -6.67
CA PHE A 328 9.60 -5.01 -7.51
C PHE A 328 9.76 -6.28 -6.66
N MET A 329 8.78 -7.19 -6.73
CA MET A 329 8.85 -8.49 -6.03
C MET A 329 9.92 -9.44 -6.63
N SER A 330 10.40 -9.14 -7.85
CA SER A 330 11.52 -9.81 -8.50
C SER A 330 12.89 -9.38 -7.96
N ASN A 331 12.96 -8.27 -7.21
CA ASN A 331 14.17 -7.79 -6.56
C ASN A 331 14.26 -8.39 -5.14
N PRO A 332 15.32 -9.14 -4.78
CA PRO A 332 15.40 -9.81 -3.49
C PRO A 332 15.35 -8.89 -2.25
N VAL A 333 15.79 -7.64 -2.39
CA VAL A 333 15.74 -6.64 -1.30
C VAL A 333 14.32 -6.10 -1.18
N GLU A 334 13.72 -5.68 -2.29
CA GLU A 334 12.36 -5.14 -2.27
C GLU A 334 11.32 -6.19 -1.91
N ASP A 335 11.47 -7.45 -2.31
CA ASP A 335 10.57 -8.53 -1.87
C ASP A 335 10.49 -8.64 -0.33
N ARG A 336 11.65 -8.63 0.35
CA ARG A 336 11.69 -8.65 1.82
C ARG A 336 11.10 -7.37 2.42
N LEU A 337 11.33 -6.21 1.80
CA LEU A 337 10.76 -4.94 2.24
C LEU A 337 9.24 -4.93 2.06
N LEU A 338 8.72 -5.27 0.89
CA LEU A 338 7.30 -5.34 0.57
C LEU A 338 6.55 -6.30 1.49
N SER A 339 7.22 -7.35 1.98
CA SER A 339 6.67 -8.30 2.94
C SER A 339 6.79 -7.85 4.40
N SER A 340 7.46 -6.73 4.68
CA SER A 340 7.61 -6.17 6.02
C SER A 340 6.42 -5.30 6.40
N PRO A 341 5.73 -5.56 7.53
CA PRO A 341 4.62 -4.75 8.00
C PRO A 341 4.97 -3.26 8.13
N HIS A 342 6.20 -2.94 8.57
CA HIS A 342 6.65 -1.55 8.72
C HIS A 342 6.73 -0.84 7.38
N TYR A 343 7.26 -1.48 6.34
CA TYR A 343 7.39 -0.85 5.02
C TYR A 343 6.03 -0.72 4.32
N GLN A 344 5.16 -1.73 4.47
CA GLN A 344 3.77 -1.66 4.00
C GLN A 344 3.01 -0.49 4.63
N ASP A 345 3.24 -0.23 5.92
CA ASP A 345 2.64 0.91 6.61
C ASP A 345 3.16 2.26 6.08
N LYS A 346 4.46 2.39 5.79
CA LYS A 346 5.01 3.59 5.12
C LYS A 346 4.39 3.81 3.73
N ILE A 347 4.20 2.75 2.95
CA ILE A 347 3.51 2.86 1.64
C ILE A 347 2.09 3.39 1.85
N ALA A 348 1.32 2.78 2.76
CA ALA A 348 -0.04 3.21 3.07
C ALA A 348 -0.12 4.65 3.60
N GLN A 349 0.84 5.06 4.43
CA GLN A 349 0.98 6.44 4.91
C GLN A 349 1.22 7.41 3.74
N GLY A 350 2.20 7.14 2.87
CA GLY A 350 2.49 7.99 1.72
C GLY A 350 1.31 8.09 0.76
N ILE A 351 0.57 6.99 0.54
CA ILE A 351 -0.67 7.04 -0.26
C ILE A 351 -1.72 7.93 0.42
N THR A 352 -1.92 7.78 1.74
CA THR A 352 -2.85 8.58 2.54
C THR A 352 -2.56 10.08 2.41
N GLU A 353 -1.31 10.48 2.61
CA GLU A 353 -0.86 11.87 2.51
C GLU A 353 -1.07 12.45 1.11
N GLY A 354 -0.80 11.66 0.07
CA GLY A 354 -1.04 12.05 -1.31
C GLY A 354 -2.53 12.24 -1.65
N ILE A 355 -3.39 11.37 -1.11
CA ILE A 355 -4.86 11.52 -1.24
C ILE A 355 -5.33 12.79 -0.56
N PHE A 356 -4.84 13.09 0.65
CA PHE A 356 -5.20 14.33 1.36
C PHE A 356 -4.76 15.57 0.59
N ALA A 357 -3.55 15.55 0.01
CA ALA A 357 -3.08 16.63 -0.84
C ALA A 357 -3.99 16.82 -2.07
N TYR A 358 -4.41 15.73 -2.72
CA TYR A 358 -5.32 15.78 -3.86
C TYR A 358 -6.69 16.35 -3.48
N PHE A 359 -7.30 15.86 -2.39
CA PHE A 359 -8.59 16.37 -1.91
C PHE A 359 -8.53 17.82 -1.45
N LYS A 360 -7.40 18.27 -0.88
CA LYS A 360 -7.16 19.67 -0.57
C LYS A 360 -7.15 20.55 -1.81
N GLU A 361 -6.64 20.05 -2.94
CA GLU A 361 -6.61 20.81 -4.20
C GLU A 361 -7.99 20.92 -4.85
N ILE A 362 -8.78 19.84 -4.87
CA ILE A 362 -10.10 19.85 -5.53
C ILE A 362 -11.21 20.47 -4.67
N SER A 363 -10.94 20.73 -3.39
CA SER A 363 -11.86 21.43 -2.48
C SER A 363 -11.68 22.96 -2.48
N ARG A 364 -10.72 23.48 -3.25
CA ARG A 364 -10.42 24.92 -3.36
C ARG A 364 -11.06 25.52 -4.61
#